data_AF-A0A4Y2SJB3-F1
#
_entry.id   AF-A0A4Y2SJB3-F1
#
_cell.length_a   1.000
_cell.length_b   1.000
_cell.length_c   1.000
_cell.angle_alpha   90.00
_cell.angle_beta   90.00
_cell.angle_gamma   90.00
#
_symmetry.space_group_name_H-M   'P 1'
#
loop_
_entity.id
_entity.type
_entity.pdbx_description
1 polymer ?
#
loop_
_entity_poly.entity_id
_entity_poly.type
_entity_poly.pdbx_seq_one_letter_code
_entity_poly.pdbx_strand_id
1 'polypeptide(L)'
;MSLTRPRPVIPEELPKLLHSLSYAVIKSQPKDILSFAAEHFQQLYDEREKGKVEIDREDDRDEKGKEEKPSQDQRVDCFVVG
;
A
#
# COMPACT_ATOMS: atom_id res chain seq x y z
N MET A 1 17.54 -33.94 -21.46
CA MET A 1 17.59 -32.50 -21.79
C MET A 1 16.69 -31.76 -20.82
N SER A 2 17.19 -30.71 -20.15
CA SER A 2 16.47 -30.01 -19.10
C SER A 2 15.64 -28.86 -19.67
N LEU A 3 14.32 -28.90 -19.55
CA LEU A 3 13.45 -27.78 -19.92
C LEU A 3 13.47 -26.70 -18.84
N THR A 4 14.51 -25.87 -18.83
CA THR A 4 14.54 -24.65 -18.01
C THR A 4 13.50 -23.67 -18.52
N ARG A 5 12.37 -23.54 -17.81
CA ARG A 5 11.34 -22.54 -18.14
C ARG A 5 11.95 -21.14 -18.06
N PRO A 6 11.76 -20.28 -19.09
CA PRO A 6 12.19 -18.89 -18.98
C PRO A 6 11.44 -18.20 -17.83
N ARG A 7 12.15 -17.37 -17.06
CA ARG A 7 11.50 -16.57 -16.02
C ARG A 7 10.66 -15.48 -16.71
N PRO A 8 9.44 -15.20 -16.24
CA PRO A 8 8.65 -14.09 -16.77
C PRO A 8 9.38 -12.77 -16.48
N VAL A 9 9.47 -11.90 -17.49
CA VAL A 9 9.94 -10.53 -17.32
C VAL A 9 8.78 -9.70 -16.78
N ILE A 10 8.98 -9.02 -15.65
CA ILE A 10 7.97 -8.15 -15.03
C ILE A 10 8.25 -6.72 -15.52
N PRO A 11 7.28 -5.99 -16.10
CA PRO A 11 7.45 -4.59 -16.48
C PRO A 11 7.70 -3.70 -15.27
N GLU A 12 8.64 -2.76 -15.38
CA GLU A 12 9.14 -1.93 -14.26
C GLU A 12 8.04 -1.09 -13.58
N GLU A 13 7.05 -0.61 -14.36
CA GLU A 13 5.95 0.22 -13.84
C GLU A 13 4.75 -0.59 -13.32
N LEU A 14 4.69 -1.91 -13.57
CA LEU A 14 3.56 -2.75 -13.14
C LEU A 14 3.37 -2.78 -11.61
N PRO A 15 4.42 -2.87 -10.76
CA PRO A 15 4.26 -2.80 -9.32
C PRO A 15 3.64 -1.47 -8.83
N LYS A 16 4.04 -0.34 -9.43
CA LYS A 16 3.51 1.00 -9.09
C LYS A 16 2.03 1.13 -9.45
N LEU A 17 1.66 0.63 -10.64
CA LEU A 17 0.28 0.62 -11.12
C LEU A 17 -0.65 -0.21 -10.20
N LEU A 18 -0.18 -1.38 -9.75
CA LEU A 18 -0.91 -2.21 -8.79
C LEU A 18 -0.95 -1.60 -7.38
N HIS A 19 0.12 -0.91 -6.96
CA HIS A 19 0.15 -0.18 -5.69
C HIS A 19 -0.91 0.93 -5.65
N SER A 20 -0.99 1.75 -6.70
CA SER A 20 -2.04 2.78 -6.86
C SER A 20 -3.45 2.20 -6.69
N LEU A 21 -3.77 1.10 -7.39
CA LEU A 21 -5.06 0.42 -7.23
C LEU A 21 -5.28 -0.06 -5.78
N SER A 22 -4.29 -0.70 -5.16
CA SER A 22 -4.42 -1.23 -3.79
C SER A 22 -4.69 -0.12 -2.77
N TYR A 23 -4.01 1.03 -2.87
CA TYR A 23 -4.27 2.20 -2.04
C TYR A 23 -5.69 2.75 -2.26
N ALA A 24 -6.11 2.88 -3.52
CA ALA A 24 -7.45 3.35 -3.87
C ALA A 24 -8.55 2.43 -3.31
N VAL A 25 -8.38 1.11 -3.41
CA VAL A 25 -9.30 0.09 -2.83
C VAL A 25 -9.34 0.17 -1.30
N ILE A 26 -8.20 0.29 -0.62
CA ILE A 26 -8.15 0.42 0.86
C ILE A 26 -8.84 1.71 1.32
N LYS A 27 -8.66 2.81 0.56
CA LYS A 27 -9.22 4.14 0.86
C LYS A 27 -10.73 4.22 0.63
N SER A 28 -11.24 3.64 -0.45
CA SER A 28 -12.67 3.72 -0.82
C SER A 28 -13.52 2.56 -0.27
N GLN A 29 -12.90 1.45 0.14
CA GLN A 29 -13.55 0.21 0.60
C GLN A 29 -14.73 -0.22 -0.29
N PRO A 30 -14.49 -0.42 -1.61
CA PRO A 30 -15.55 -0.67 -2.56
C PRO A 30 -16.15 -2.06 -2.32
N LYS A 31 -17.49 -2.16 -2.40
CA LYS A 31 -18.20 -3.44 -2.28
C LYS A 31 -17.92 -4.39 -3.46
N ASP A 32 -17.62 -3.82 -4.63
CA ASP A 32 -17.19 -4.54 -5.82
C ASP A 32 -15.82 -4.03 -6.26
N ILE A 33 -14.79 -4.86 -6.03
CA ILE A 33 -13.40 -4.56 -6.35
C ILE A 33 -13.16 -4.65 -7.87
N LEU A 34 -13.91 -5.48 -8.61
CA LEU A 34 -13.69 -5.70 -10.03
C LEU A 34 -14.17 -4.51 -10.87
N SER A 35 -15.39 -4.04 -10.61
CA SER A 35 -15.90 -2.82 -11.26
C SER A 35 -15.07 -1.60 -10.87
N PHE A 36 -14.70 -1.47 -9.58
CA PHE A 36 -13.81 -0.40 -9.13
C PHE A 36 -12.43 -0.41 -9.82
N ALA A 37 -11.81 -1.58 -10.00
CA ALA A 37 -10.54 -1.68 -10.70
C ALA A 37 -10.65 -1.32 -12.18
N ALA A 38 -11.74 -1.69 -12.85
CA ALA A 38 -12.01 -1.30 -14.24
C ALA A 38 -12.16 0.22 -14.37
N GLU A 39 -12.93 0.85 -13.48
CA GLU A 39 -13.09 2.32 -13.44
C GLU A 39 -11.77 3.04 -13.14
N HIS A 40 -11.00 2.56 -12.15
CA HIS A 40 -9.69 3.13 -11.78
C HIS A 40 -8.68 3.08 -12.93
N PHE A 41 -8.58 1.95 -13.64
CA PHE A 41 -7.69 1.85 -14.80
C PHE A 41 -8.20 2.63 -16.02
N GLN A 42 -9.52 2.77 -16.21
CA GLN A 42 -10.07 3.62 -17.26
C GLN A 42 -9.73 5.10 -16.99
N GLN A 43 -9.87 5.57 -15.75
CA GLN A 43 -9.50 6.93 -15.35
C GLN A 43 -8.01 7.20 -15.62
N LEU A 44 -7.11 6.32 -15.19
CA LEU A 44 -5.67 6.43 -15.44
C LEU A 44 -5.30 6.43 -16.94
N TYR A 45 -6.04 5.68 -17.77
CA TYR A 45 -5.87 5.70 -19.22
C TYR A 45 -6.28 7.05 -19.82
N ASP A 46 -7.48 7.51 -19.48
CA ASP A 46 -8.04 8.79 -19.88
C ASP A 46 -7.16 9.99 -19.47
N GLU A 47 -6.62 9.97 -18.26
CA GLU A 47 -5.70 10.99 -17.72
C GLU A 47 -4.38 11.04 -18.48
N ARG A 48 -3.85 9.85 -18.84
CA ARG A 48 -2.65 9.72 -19.66
C ARG A 48 -2.85 10.28 -21.07
N GLU A 49 -3.99 10.00 -21.72
CA GLU A 49 -4.31 10.59 -23.03
C GLU A 49 -4.51 12.11 -22.96
N LYS A 50 -5.04 12.62 -21.84
CA LYS A 50 -5.26 14.06 -21.59
C LYS A 50 -4.00 14.79 -21.07
N GLY A 51 -2.87 14.09 -20.93
CA GLY A 51 -1.59 14.66 -20.51
C GLY A 51 -1.54 15.13 -19.05
N LYS A 52 -2.45 14.66 -18.19
CA LYS A 52 -2.52 14.99 -16.76
C LYS A 52 -2.16 13.78 -15.91
N VAL A 53 -0.87 13.51 -15.76
CA VAL A 53 -0.38 12.45 -14.87
C VAL A 53 0.42 13.09 -13.74
N GLU A 54 -0.31 13.67 -12.79
CA GLU A 54 0.23 14.00 -11.47
C GLU A 54 0.07 12.77 -10.58
N ILE A 55 1.07 11.89 -10.60
CA ILE A 55 1.19 10.84 -9.59
C ILE A 55 1.70 11.54 -8.34
N ASP A 56 0.80 11.85 -7.42
CA ASP A 56 1.14 12.36 -6.09
C ASP A 56 2.17 11.44 -5.43
N ARG A 57 3.38 11.96 -5.26
CA ARG A 57 4.38 11.37 -4.38
C ARG A 57 3.97 11.73 -2.95
N GLU A 58 3.30 10.84 -2.25
CA GLU A 58 3.30 10.92 -0.79
C GLU A 58 4.72 10.53 -0.32
N ASP A 59 5.42 11.52 0.26
CA ASP A 59 6.82 11.47 0.69
C ASP A 59 7.17 10.27 1.61
N ASP A 60 8.45 9.94 1.61
CA ASP A 60 9.08 8.88 2.39
C ASP A 60 8.63 8.84 3.85
N ARG A 61 8.06 7.69 4.25
CA ARG A 61 7.77 7.39 5.65
C ARG A 61 9.07 7.01 6.36
N ASP A 62 9.75 8.01 6.94
CA ASP A 62 10.94 7.85 7.77
C ASP A 62 10.79 6.72 8.81
N GLU A 63 11.47 5.59 8.59
CA GLU A 63 11.77 4.65 9.66
C GLU A 63 12.79 5.27 10.62
N LYS A 64 12.40 5.48 11.87
CA LYS A 64 13.37 5.64 12.96
C LYS A 64 13.00 4.86 14.19
N GLY A 65 13.28 3.55 14.11
CA GLY A 65 13.28 2.69 15.29
C GLY A 65 14.26 3.18 16.36
N LYS A 66 13.84 3.04 17.62
CA LYS A 66 14.71 3.01 18.80
C LYS A 66 14.15 2.01 19.83
N GLU A 67 14.66 0.78 19.78
CA GLU A 67 15.02 0.06 21.01
C GLU A 67 16.12 0.92 21.70
N GLU A 68 16.28 1.10 23.01
CA GLU A 68 16.14 0.28 24.23
C GLU A 68 15.90 1.23 25.45
N LYS A 69 15.64 0.87 26.72
CA LYS A 69 15.50 -0.39 27.50
C LYS A 69 14.57 -0.09 28.74
N PRO A 70 14.29 -1.00 29.70
CA PRO A 70 13.24 -0.78 30.70
C PRO A 70 13.63 0.15 31.86
N SER A 71 12.65 0.89 32.39
CA SER A 71 12.74 1.54 33.70
C SER A 71 11.83 0.82 34.70
N GLN A 72 12.36 0.60 35.91
CA GLN A 72 11.68 -0.05 37.02
C GLN A 72 10.62 0.86 37.68
N ASP A 73 9.80 0.23 38.52
CA ASP A 73 9.01 0.82 39.61
C ASP A 73 8.05 1.99 39.31
N GLN A 74 6.77 1.61 39.17
CA GLN A 74 5.82 1.98 40.22
C GLN A 74 4.63 1.01 40.29
N ARG A 75 4.31 0.58 41.52
CA ARG A 75 3.14 -0.24 41.81
C ARG A 75 1.88 0.59 41.59
N VAL A 76 0.99 0.14 40.70
CA VAL A 76 -0.42 0.54 40.72
C VAL A 76 -1.18 -0.44 41.58
N ASP A 77 -1.45 -0.05 42.83
CA ASP A 77 -2.28 -0.83 43.74
C ASP A 77 -3.70 -0.95 43.16
N CYS A 78 -4.13 -2.19 42.91
CA CYS A 78 -5.47 -2.49 42.43
C CYS A 78 -6.50 -2.25 43.54
N PHE A 79 -7.07 -1.04 43.59
CA PHE A 79 -8.19 -0.76 44.47
C PHE A 79 -9.47 -1.40 43.88
N VAL A 80 -9.79 -2.61 44.37
CA VAL A 80 -11.04 -3.30 44.04
C VAL A 80 -12.20 -2.53 44.67
N VAL A 81 -13.19 -2.18 43.85
CA VAL A 81 -14.51 -1.74 44.31
C VAL A 81 -15.48 -2.89 44.08
N GLY A 82 -15.99 -3.45 45.17
CA GLY A 82 -16.94 -4.57 45.22
C GLY A 82 -17.44 -4.78 46.63
#